data_AF-A0A948SUM7-F1
#
_entry.id   AF-A0A948SUM7-F1
#
_cell.length_a   1.000
_cell.length_b   1.000
_cell.length_c   1.000
_cell.angle_alpha   90.00
_cell.angle_beta   90.00
_cell.angle_gamma   90.00
#
_symmetry.space_group_name_H-M   'P 1'
#
loop_
_entity.id
_entity.type
_entity.pdbx_description
1 polymer ?
#
loop_
_entity_poly.entity_id
_entity_poly.type
_entity_poly.pdbx_seq_one_letter_code
_entity_poly.pdbx_strand_id
1 'polypeptide(L)'
;MGKEGDITREVDLSPVGRVHQRRWWKETLIIGVFYSIYTFTRNQFGSDVVNGQDIPVHAFNNAMRVIRFESWIGLFHEESVQDVFLPHRWFIQLMNTYYGTAHFVVTIGVFIVLYIKRPDVFPQWRNTLAITTGLAIIGFALFPLMPPRLLDAPCPPVGHGGACIEAPERGLAAGKENFGFVDTLDVYGGPWDFSSGAAAKVSNQYAAMPSLHIGWASWCAFAMW
;
A
#
# COMPACT_ATOMS: atom_id res chain seq x y z
N MET A 1 -25.63 -63.47 31.04
CA MET A 1 -24.33 -62.87 31.32
C MET A 1 -23.95 -62.01 30.12
N GLY A 2 -24.35 -60.74 30.13
CA GLY A 2 -24.04 -59.78 29.07
C GLY A 2 -22.59 -59.32 29.20
N LYS A 3 -21.87 -59.29 28.08
CA LYS A 3 -20.59 -58.59 28.00
C LYS A 3 -20.85 -57.28 27.28
N GLU A 4 -20.99 -56.20 28.05
CA GLU A 4 -20.86 -54.84 27.55
C GLU A 4 -19.43 -54.68 27.03
N GLY A 5 -19.29 -54.69 25.70
CA GLY A 5 -18.08 -54.24 25.05
C GLY A 5 -18.05 -52.72 25.14
N ASP A 6 -17.17 -52.21 25.98
CA ASP A 6 -16.86 -50.79 26.10
C ASP A 6 -16.29 -50.30 24.75
N ILE A 7 -17.11 -49.55 24.00
CA ILE A 7 -16.70 -48.90 22.73
C ILE A 7 -16.20 -47.50 23.10
N THR A 8 -15.03 -47.41 23.71
CA THR A 8 -14.26 -46.16 23.70
C THR A 8 -13.68 -46.01 22.30
N ARG A 9 -14.38 -45.28 21.42
CA ARG A 9 -13.77 -44.76 20.20
C ARG A 9 -12.69 -43.75 20.62
N GLU A 10 -11.43 -44.17 20.56
CA GLU A 10 -10.31 -43.22 20.54
C GLU A 10 -10.53 -42.29 19.34
N VAL A 11 -10.88 -41.04 19.63
CA VAL A 11 -10.89 -39.99 18.61
C VAL A 11 -9.44 -39.71 18.29
N ASP A 12 -9.00 -40.12 17.11
CA ASP A 12 -7.69 -39.78 16.58
C ASP A 12 -7.60 -38.25 16.44
N LEU A 13 -6.93 -37.61 17.40
CA LEU A 13 -6.65 -36.18 17.46
C LEU A 13 -5.35 -35.82 16.72
N SER A 14 -4.77 -36.75 15.93
CA SER A 14 -3.59 -36.41 15.14
C SER A 14 -3.91 -35.22 14.23
N PRO A 15 -3.04 -34.20 14.16
CA PRO A 15 -3.29 -33.06 13.29
C PRO A 15 -3.38 -33.56 11.86
N VAL A 16 -4.55 -33.42 11.22
CA VAL A 16 -4.70 -33.67 9.78
C VAL A 16 -3.79 -32.67 9.07
N GLY A 17 -2.57 -33.09 8.75
CA GLY A 17 -1.60 -32.27 8.04
C GLY A 17 -2.22 -31.86 6.71
N ARG A 18 -2.39 -30.55 6.50
CA ARG A 18 -2.86 -30.04 5.21
C ARG A 18 -1.77 -30.31 4.16
N VAL A 19 -1.92 -31.38 3.39
CA VAL A 19 -1.01 -31.73 2.30
C VAL A 19 -1.40 -30.89 1.07
N HIS A 20 -0.80 -29.71 0.92
CA HIS A 20 -0.96 -28.92 -0.30
C HIS A 20 -0.09 -29.50 -1.43
N GLN A 21 -0.72 -30.01 -2.50
CA GLN A 21 0.02 -30.42 -3.70
C GLN A 21 0.56 -29.17 -4.42
N ARG A 22 1.89 -29.01 -4.41
CA ARG A 22 2.62 -27.94 -5.09
C ARG A 22 2.46 -28.02 -6.62
N ARG A 23 1.38 -27.44 -7.14
CA ARG A 23 1.17 -27.28 -8.59
C ARG A 23 1.51 -25.84 -8.96
N TRP A 24 2.78 -25.59 -9.26
CA TRP A 24 3.31 -24.25 -9.57
C TRP A 24 2.45 -23.48 -10.60
N TRP A 25 1.97 -24.17 -11.63
CA TRP A 25 1.14 -23.55 -12.68
C TRP A 25 -0.18 -22.97 -12.15
N LYS A 26 -0.78 -23.58 -11.11
CA LYS A 26 -2.00 -23.05 -10.48
C LYS A 26 -1.70 -21.73 -9.77
N GLU A 27 -0.57 -21.68 -9.07
CA GLU A 27 -0.13 -20.48 -8.36
C GLU A 27 0.20 -19.35 -9.33
N THR A 28 0.89 -19.66 -10.43
CA THR A 28 1.15 -18.71 -11.51
C THR A 28 -0.15 -18.18 -12.12
N LEU A 29 -1.15 -19.04 -12.36
CA LEU A 29 -2.45 -18.62 -12.90
C LEU A 29 -3.20 -17.73 -11.92
N ILE A 30 -3.26 -18.09 -10.63
CA ILE A 30 -3.91 -17.29 -9.59
C ILE A 30 -3.28 -15.90 -9.50
N ILE A 31 -1.94 -15.84 -9.44
CA ILE A 31 -1.20 -14.58 -9.38
C ILE A 31 -1.42 -13.77 -10.66
N GLY A 32 -1.39 -14.40 -11.84
CA GLY A 32 -1.60 -13.73 -13.11
C GLY A 32 -3.00 -13.13 -13.25
N VAL A 33 -4.04 -13.88 -12.87
CA VAL A 33 -5.43 -13.41 -12.87
C VAL A 33 -5.60 -12.25 -11.88
N PHE A 34 -5.09 -12.40 -10.66
CA PHE A 34 -5.15 -11.34 -9.65
C PHE A 34 -4.43 -10.08 -10.13
N TYR A 35 -3.21 -10.21 -10.66
CA TYR A 35 -2.43 -9.08 -11.18
C TYR A 35 -3.14 -8.38 -12.34
N SER A 36 -3.82 -9.13 -13.21
CA SER A 36 -4.60 -8.57 -14.31
C SER A 36 -5.80 -7.77 -13.80
N ILE A 37 -6.57 -8.32 -12.86
CA ILE A 37 -7.70 -7.63 -12.22
C ILE A 37 -7.22 -6.39 -11.46
N TYR A 38 -6.14 -6.52 -10.71
CA TYR A 38 -5.49 -5.43 -9.99
C TYR A 38 -5.10 -4.31 -10.96
N THR A 39 -4.40 -4.64 -12.04
CA THR A 39 -3.92 -3.66 -13.03
C THR A 39 -5.09 -2.95 -13.70
N PHE A 40 -6.12 -3.70 -14.12
CA PHE A 40 -7.33 -3.14 -14.71
C PHE A 40 -8.03 -2.18 -13.76
N THR A 41 -8.29 -2.62 -12.52
CA THR A 41 -8.98 -1.81 -11.50
C THR A 41 -8.17 -0.57 -11.16
N ARG A 42 -6.86 -0.71 -10.95
CA ARG A 42 -5.97 0.43 -10.67
C ARG A 42 -5.96 1.43 -11.82
N ASN A 43 -5.91 0.97 -13.07
CA ASN A 43 -5.88 1.88 -14.23
C ASN A 43 -7.21 2.62 -14.42
N GLN A 44 -8.33 1.94 -14.14
CA GLN A 44 -9.68 2.52 -14.23
C GLN A 44 -9.92 3.61 -13.18
N PHE A 45 -9.43 3.42 -11.96
CA PHE A 45 -9.70 4.33 -10.84
C PHE A 45 -8.53 5.25 -10.47
N GLY A 46 -7.34 5.06 -11.06
CA GLY A 46 -6.11 5.62 -10.46
C GLY A 46 -5.02 6.19 -11.36
N SER A 47 -4.86 5.82 -12.63
CA SER A 47 -3.67 6.25 -13.40
C SER A 47 -3.98 6.85 -14.76
N ASP A 48 -4.84 6.23 -15.58
CA ASP A 48 -4.76 6.47 -17.04
C ASP A 48 -6.07 6.95 -17.70
N VAL A 49 -7.24 6.82 -17.06
CA VAL A 49 -8.53 7.01 -17.76
C VAL A 49 -9.58 7.78 -16.96
N VAL A 50 -9.18 8.78 -16.18
CA VAL A 50 -10.17 9.62 -15.49
C VAL A 50 -10.54 10.81 -16.38
N ASN A 51 -11.47 10.56 -17.30
CA ASN A 51 -12.30 11.59 -17.92
C ASN A 51 -13.32 12.16 -16.91
N GLY A 52 -12.84 12.76 -15.83
CA GLY A 52 -13.68 13.32 -14.78
C GLY A 52 -12.94 14.46 -14.09
N GLN A 53 -13.45 15.68 -14.22
CA GLN A 53 -12.77 16.89 -13.78
C GLN A 53 -12.68 17.03 -12.24
N ASP A 54 -13.20 16.07 -11.46
CA ASP A 54 -13.44 16.27 -10.02
C ASP A 54 -12.64 15.36 -9.07
N ILE A 55 -11.92 14.32 -9.54
CA ILE A 55 -11.20 13.40 -8.62
C ILE A 55 -10.13 14.12 -7.77
N PRO A 56 -9.28 15.00 -8.32
CA PRO A 56 -8.31 15.74 -7.53
C PRO A 56 -8.99 16.53 -6.40
N VAL A 57 -10.10 17.21 -6.71
CA VAL A 57 -10.90 18.01 -5.77
C VAL A 57 -11.50 17.14 -4.67
N HIS A 58 -12.06 15.97 -5.00
CA HIS A 58 -12.56 15.04 -4.00
C HIS A 58 -11.45 14.48 -3.11
N ALA A 59 -10.30 14.10 -3.67
CA ALA A 59 -9.15 13.59 -2.95
C ALA A 59 -8.55 14.62 -2.00
N PHE A 60 -8.49 15.89 -2.44
CA PHE A 60 -8.07 17.03 -1.61
C PHE A 60 -9.04 17.28 -0.46
N ASN A 61 -10.34 17.31 -0.74
CA ASN A 61 -11.35 17.49 0.30
C ASN A 61 -11.30 16.37 1.35
N ASN A 62 -11.05 15.13 0.94
CA ASN A 62 -10.82 14.02 1.86
C ASN A 62 -9.54 14.22 2.69
N ALA A 63 -8.45 14.70 2.09
CA ALA A 63 -7.21 15.03 2.81
C ALA A 63 -7.47 16.11 3.87
N MET A 64 -8.21 17.15 3.54
CA MET A 64 -8.59 18.19 4.50
C MET A 64 -9.46 17.67 5.64
N ARG A 65 -10.33 16.68 5.40
CA ARG A 65 -11.10 16.03 6.47
C ARG A 65 -10.18 15.28 7.44
N VAL A 66 -9.20 14.54 6.91
CA VAL A 66 -8.20 13.82 7.71
C VAL A 66 -7.35 14.79 8.52
N ILE A 67 -6.78 15.81 7.88
CA ILE A 67 -5.94 16.84 8.55
C ILE A 67 -6.71 17.53 9.66
N ARG A 68 -7.97 17.92 9.43
CA ARG A 68 -8.81 18.54 10.47
C ARG A 68 -9.05 17.60 11.65
N PHE A 69 -9.29 16.32 11.38
CA PHE A 69 -9.45 15.32 12.42
C PHE A 69 -8.16 15.10 13.21
N GLU A 70 -7.02 14.92 12.53
CA GLU A 70 -5.70 14.78 13.15
C GLU A 70 -5.31 16.00 13.98
N SER A 71 -5.59 17.20 13.46
CA SER A 71 -5.36 18.46 14.18
C SER A 71 -6.26 18.55 15.41
N TRP A 72 -7.51 18.09 15.32
CA TRP A 72 -8.45 18.09 16.44
C TRP A 72 -8.02 17.17 17.59
N ILE A 73 -7.44 16.01 17.27
CA ILE A 73 -6.93 15.06 18.27
C ILE A 73 -5.45 15.30 18.65
N GLY A 74 -4.80 16.32 18.07
CA GLY A 74 -3.41 16.65 18.34
C GLY A 74 -2.40 15.62 17.82
N LEU A 75 -2.70 14.95 16.70
CA LEU A 75 -1.77 14.05 16.00
C LEU A 75 -1.14 14.67 14.74
N PHE A 76 -1.54 15.89 14.37
CA PHE A 76 -0.99 16.58 13.21
C PHE A 76 0.39 17.19 13.51
N HIS A 77 1.42 16.33 13.48
CA HIS A 77 2.82 16.69 13.77
C HIS A 77 3.79 16.30 12.64
N GLU A 78 3.28 15.86 11.49
CA GLU A 78 4.07 15.30 10.40
C GLU A 78 5.14 16.27 9.88
N GLU A 79 4.80 17.55 9.67
CA GLU A 79 5.74 18.61 9.28
C GLU A 79 6.90 18.72 10.27
N SER A 80 6.61 18.87 11.57
CA SER A 80 7.64 19.02 12.60
C SER A 80 8.55 17.80 12.68
N VAL A 81 8.00 16.59 12.50
CA VAL A 81 8.80 15.36 12.44
C VAL A 81 9.66 15.35 11.18
N GLN A 82 9.11 15.71 10.02
CA GLN A 82 9.84 15.79 8.76
C GLN A 82 11.04 16.75 8.89
N ASP A 83 10.83 17.94 9.44
CA ASP A 83 11.85 18.97 9.64
C ASP A 83 13.06 18.48 10.44
N VAL A 84 12.85 17.63 11.46
CA VAL A 84 13.95 17.01 12.21
C VAL A 84 14.86 16.17 11.31
N PHE A 85 14.29 15.51 10.29
CA PHE A 85 15.02 14.59 9.42
C PHE A 85 15.52 15.21 8.10
N LEU A 86 14.94 16.33 7.63
CA LEU A 86 15.36 16.99 6.38
C LEU A 86 16.87 17.30 6.29
N PRO A 87 17.57 17.72 7.37
CA PRO A 87 19.01 17.91 7.34
C PRO A 87 19.82 16.62 7.08
N HIS A 88 19.23 15.46 7.37
CA HIS A 88 19.89 14.15 7.29
C HIS A 88 19.67 13.49 5.94
N ARG A 89 20.27 14.04 4.88
CA ARG A 89 20.11 13.57 3.48
C ARG A 89 20.26 12.06 3.30
N TRP A 90 21.30 11.47 3.89
CA TRP A 90 21.56 10.03 3.78
C TRP A 90 20.41 9.19 4.34
N PHE A 91 19.80 9.66 5.43
CA PHE A 91 18.68 8.98 6.09
C PHE A 91 17.43 9.08 5.21
N ILE A 92 17.15 10.27 4.68
CA ILE A 92 16.03 10.49 3.75
C ILE A 92 16.17 9.60 2.51
N GLN A 93 17.35 9.55 1.89
CA GLN A 93 17.59 8.69 0.73
C GLN A 93 17.44 7.19 1.05
N LEU A 94 17.87 6.77 2.24
CA LEU A 94 17.67 5.40 2.71
C LEU A 94 16.17 5.11 2.91
N MET A 95 15.43 6.02 3.54
CA MET A 95 13.97 5.89 3.72
C MET A 95 13.21 5.90 2.38
N ASN A 96 13.59 6.75 1.44
CA ASN A 96 13.05 6.77 0.07
C ASN A 96 13.29 5.44 -0.63
N THR A 97 14.50 4.89 -0.50
CA THR A 97 14.85 3.56 -1.05
C THR A 97 14.02 2.46 -0.42
N TYR A 98 13.95 2.46 0.90
CA TYR A 98 13.18 1.48 1.67
C TYR A 98 11.71 1.51 1.24
N TYR A 99 11.12 2.71 1.19
CA TYR A 99 9.73 2.92 0.79
C TYR A 99 9.47 2.42 -0.65
N GLY A 100 10.37 2.73 -1.58
CA GLY A 100 10.24 2.35 -2.99
C GLY A 100 10.47 0.86 -3.28
N THR A 101 11.31 0.16 -2.50
CA THR A 101 11.81 -1.17 -2.86
C THR A 101 11.43 -2.29 -1.89
N ALA A 102 11.40 -2.03 -0.59
CA ALA A 102 11.34 -3.09 0.42
C ALA A 102 10.05 -3.91 0.31
N HIS A 103 8.92 -3.25 0.08
CA HIS A 103 7.63 -3.94 -0.05
C HIS A 103 7.58 -4.88 -1.27
N PHE A 104 8.38 -4.67 -2.32
CA PHE A 104 8.50 -5.65 -3.40
C PHE A 104 9.48 -6.76 -3.04
N VAL A 105 10.72 -6.40 -2.71
CA VAL A 105 11.82 -7.35 -2.53
C VAL A 105 11.57 -8.29 -1.35
N VAL A 106 11.17 -7.72 -0.21
CA VAL A 106 10.93 -8.50 1.02
C VAL A 106 9.70 -9.39 0.85
N THR A 107 8.59 -8.86 0.32
CA THR A 107 7.36 -9.63 0.12
C THR A 107 7.58 -10.80 -0.83
N ILE A 108 8.26 -10.59 -1.97
CA ILE A 108 8.63 -11.67 -2.90
C ILE A 108 9.51 -12.70 -2.19
N GLY A 109 10.50 -12.25 -1.41
CA GLY A 109 11.38 -13.12 -0.62
C GLY A 109 10.60 -14.01 0.35
N VAL A 110 9.72 -13.43 1.17
CA VAL A 110 8.86 -14.17 2.11
C VAL A 110 7.95 -15.13 1.37
N PHE A 111 7.36 -14.70 0.25
CA PHE A 111 6.49 -15.54 -0.57
C PHE A 111 7.23 -16.77 -1.12
N ILE A 112 8.46 -16.61 -1.61
CA ILE A 112 9.33 -17.72 -2.06
C ILE A 112 9.69 -18.64 -0.89
N VAL A 113 10.07 -18.08 0.26
CA VAL A 113 10.40 -18.86 1.46
C VAL A 113 9.22 -19.72 1.90
N LEU A 114 8.01 -19.14 1.96
CA LEU A 114 6.79 -19.88 2.28
C LEU A 114 6.50 -20.98 1.25
N TYR A 115 6.62 -20.68 -0.04
CA TYR A 115 6.35 -21.65 -1.10
C TYR A 115 7.27 -22.88 -1.02
N ILE A 116 8.56 -22.66 -0.72
CA ILE A 116 9.57 -23.73 -0.67
C ILE A 116 9.52 -24.47 0.67
N LYS A 117 9.59 -23.73 1.78
CA LYS A 117 9.80 -24.29 3.12
C LYS A 117 8.51 -24.65 3.85
N ARG A 118 7.40 -23.97 3.55
CA ARG A 118 6.12 -24.08 4.29
C ARG A 118 4.91 -24.21 3.36
N PRO A 119 4.88 -25.23 2.47
CA PRO A 119 3.78 -25.42 1.52
C PRO A 119 2.43 -25.70 2.21
N ASP A 120 2.44 -26.15 3.46
CA ASP A 120 1.27 -26.40 4.33
C ASP A 120 0.45 -25.13 4.59
N VAL A 121 1.11 -23.99 4.79
CA VAL A 121 0.48 -22.69 5.12
C VAL A 121 0.55 -21.68 3.97
N PHE A 122 1.34 -21.94 2.93
CA PHE A 122 1.49 -21.05 1.78
C PHE A 122 0.15 -20.57 1.18
N PRO A 123 -0.87 -21.43 0.94
CA PRO A 123 -2.14 -20.98 0.36
C PRO A 123 -2.90 -19.98 1.24
N GLN A 124 -2.80 -20.13 2.57
CA GLN A 124 -3.39 -19.21 3.53
C GLN A 124 -2.76 -17.84 3.38
N TRP A 125 -1.42 -17.75 3.45
CA TRP A 125 -0.70 -16.48 3.37
C TRP A 125 -0.81 -15.82 1.99
N ARG A 126 -0.80 -16.60 0.90
CA ARG A 126 -1.12 -16.10 -0.45
C ARG A 126 -2.50 -15.45 -0.49
N ASN A 127 -3.53 -16.12 0.02
CA ASN A 127 -4.89 -15.60 0.03
C ASN A 127 -5.00 -14.35 0.91
N THR A 128 -4.33 -14.33 2.08
CA THR A 128 -4.29 -13.14 2.94
C THR A 128 -3.70 -11.94 2.20
N LEU A 129 -2.60 -12.12 1.46
CA LEU A 129 -1.99 -11.04 0.67
C LEU A 129 -2.93 -10.54 -0.44
N ALA A 130 -3.58 -11.46 -1.16
CA ALA A 130 -4.52 -11.13 -2.22
C ALA A 130 -5.77 -10.41 -1.69
N ILE A 131 -6.36 -10.89 -0.59
CA ILE A 131 -7.55 -10.31 0.03
C ILE A 131 -7.23 -8.93 0.60
N THR A 132 -6.14 -8.77 1.34
CA THR A 132 -5.73 -7.47 1.91
C THR A 132 -5.46 -6.45 0.82
N THR A 133 -4.80 -6.85 -0.27
CA THR A 133 -4.58 -5.98 -1.44
C THR A 133 -5.90 -5.63 -2.13
N GLY A 134 -6.81 -6.60 -2.30
CA GLY A 134 -8.14 -6.35 -2.85
C GLY A 134 -8.97 -5.37 -2.02
N LEU A 135 -8.96 -5.52 -0.69
CA LEU A 135 -9.63 -4.60 0.23
C LEU A 135 -9.03 -3.19 0.16
N ALA A 136 -7.71 -3.07 0.01
CA ALA A 136 -7.07 -1.77 -0.15
C ALA A 136 -7.52 -1.06 -1.44
N ILE A 137 -7.68 -1.78 -2.55
CA ILE A 137 -8.21 -1.22 -3.80
C ILE A 137 -9.64 -0.70 -3.62
N ILE A 138 -10.49 -1.46 -2.91
CA ILE A 138 -11.86 -1.02 -2.60
C ILE A 138 -11.83 0.25 -1.74
N GLY A 139 -10.98 0.28 -0.70
CA GLY A 139 -10.80 1.45 0.14
C GLY A 139 -10.36 2.68 -0.66
N PHE A 140 -9.37 2.51 -1.54
CA PHE A 140 -8.91 3.56 -2.44
C PHE A 140 -10.04 4.09 -3.35
N ALA A 141 -10.82 3.20 -3.96
CA ALA A 141 -11.90 3.58 -4.86
C ALA A 141 -13.03 4.35 -4.14
N LEU A 142 -13.31 4.02 -2.88
CA LEU A 142 -14.35 4.66 -2.08
C LEU A 142 -13.88 5.94 -1.37
N PHE A 143 -12.59 6.05 -1.08
CA PHE A 143 -12.00 7.16 -0.35
C PHE A 143 -10.66 7.57 -0.97
N PRO A 144 -10.68 8.19 -2.17
CA PRO A 144 -9.46 8.73 -2.76
C PRO A 144 -8.89 9.81 -1.82
N LEU A 145 -7.57 9.82 -1.64
CA LEU A 145 -6.92 10.68 -0.66
C LEU A 145 -5.67 11.31 -1.27
N MET A 146 -5.60 12.64 -1.24
CA MET A 146 -4.41 13.35 -1.69
C MET A 146 -3.29 13.22 -0.65
N PRO A 147 -2.09 12.75 -1.02
CA PRO A 147 -0.96 12.66 -0.10
C PRO A 147 -0.41 14.06 0.24
N PRO A 148 0.18 14.24 1.43
CA PRO A 148 0.76 15.52 1.88
C PRO A 148 1.71 16.18 0.86
N ARG A 149 2.56 15.40 0.19
CA ARG A 149 3.50 15.89 -0.83
C ARG A 149 2.84 16.60 -2.04
N LEU A 150 1.54 16.40 -2.27
CA LEU A 150 0.78 17.03 -3.36
C LEU A 150 -0.12 18.18 -2.89
N LEU A 151 -0.11 18.51 -1.59
CA LEU A 151 -0.93 19.59 -1.03
C LEU A 151 -0.34 20.99 -1.28
N ASP A 152 0.97 21.11 -1.54
CA ASP A 152 1.73 22.37 -1.57
C ASP A 152 1.99 22.92 -2.98
N ALA A 153 2.11 24.25 -3.08
CA ALA A 153 2.24 24.98 -4.35
C ALA A 153 3.68 25.53 -4.48
N PRO A 154 4.25 25.61 -5.70
CA PRO A 154 3.69 25.20 -6.99
C PRO A 154 3.56 23.67 -7.11
N CYS A 155 2.64 23.24 -7.95
CA CYS A 155 2.50 21.83 -8.32
C CYS A 155 3.83 21.26 -8.85
N PRO A 156 4.30 20.09 -8.37
CA PRO A 156 5.47 19.45 -8.97
C PRO A 156 5.21 19.20 -10.47
N PRO A 157 6.22 19.33 -11.34
CA PRO A 157 6.06 19.13 -12.77
C PRO A 157 5.50 17.74 -13.04
N VAL A 158 4.30 17.69 -13.64
CA VAL A 158 3.50 16.48 -13.78
C VAL A 158 4.22 15.42 -14.61
N GLY A 159 4.77 14.40 -13.94
CA GLY A 159 4.92 13.06 -14.48
C GLY A 159 3.69 12.25 -14.06
N HIS A 160 2.96 11.70 -15.04
CA HIS A 160 1.83 10.76 -14.94
C HIS A 160 1.32 10.37 -13.53
N GLY A 161 0.01 10.55 -13.28
CA GLY A 161 -0.70 9.90 -12.17
C GLY A 161 -1.43 10.79 -11.16
N GLY A 162 -1.52 12.11 -11.36
CA GLY A 162 -2.44 12.96 -10.62
C GLY A 162 -2.10 14.46 -10.72
N ALA A 163 -2.98 15.25 -11.33
CA ALA A 163 -2.83 16.70 -11.40
C ALA A 163 -3.21 17.35 -10.07
N CYS A 164 -2.23 17.82 -9.29
CA CYS A 164 -2.53 18.62 -8.10
C CYS A 164 -3.37 19.85 -8.47
N ILE A 165 -4.19 20.27 -7.52
CA ILE A 165 -5.15 21.36 -7.71
C ILE A 165 -4.41 22.70 -7.73
N GLU A 166 -4.80 23.66 -8.56
CA GLU A 166 -4.19 25.01 -8.55
C GLU A 166 -4.49 25.76 -7.23
N ALA A 167 -3.60 26.68 -6.85
CA ALA A 167 -3.60 27.38 -5.55
C ALA A 167 -4.96 28.01 -5.11
N PRO A 168 -5.83 28.57 -5.99
CA PRO A 168 -7.09 29.20 -5.57
C PRO A 168 -8.10 28.25 -4.91
N GLU A 169 -8.08 26.97 -5.28
CA GLU A 169 -9.04 25.96 -4.82
C GLU A 169 -8.62 25.29 -3.49
N ARG A 170 -7.39 25.56 -3.02
CA ARG A 170 -6.83 24.92 -1.82
C ARG A 170 -7.34 25.49 -0.50
N GLY A 171 -8.04 26.63 -0.53
CA GLY A 171 -8.69 27.19 0.66
C GLY A 171 -7.76 27.33 1.87
N LEU A 172 -6.48 27.61 1.63
CA LEU A 172 -5.50 27.84 2.69
C LEU A 172 -6.03 29.00 3.56
N ALA A 173 -5.93 28.86 4.89
CA ALA A 173 -6.30 29.93 5.80
C ALA A 173 -5.62 31.23 5.39
N ALA A 174 -6.32 32.37 5.47
CA ALA A 174 -5.81 33.66 5.03
C ALA A 174 -4.37 33.90 5.58
N GLY A 175 -3.39 33.93 4.67
CA GLY A 175 -1.97 34.11 5.01
C GLY A 175 -1.09 32.86 4.99
N LYS A 176 -1.59 31.66 4.67
CA LYS A 176 -0.75 30.48 4.39
C LYS A 176 -0.67 30.19 2.89
N GLU A 177 0.53 29.95 2.39
CA GLU A 177 0.80 29.61 0.97
C GLU A 177 1.12 28.11 0.76
N ASN A 178 1.38 27.38 1.85
CA ASN A 178 1.69 25.94 1.86
C ASN A 178 1.35 25.31 3.23
N PHE A 179 1.34 23.98 3.29
CA PHE A 179 1.19 23.14 4.46
C PHE A 179 2.54 22.77 5.11
N GLY A 180 3.67 23.07 4.45
CA GLY A 180 5.02 22.88 4.98
C GLY A 180 5.66 21.55 4.60
N PHE A 181 5.06 20.80 3.68
CA PHE A 181 5.53 19.47 3.32
C PHE A 181 6.56 19.52 2.19
N VAL A 182 7.69 18.85 2.40
CA VAL A 182 8.72 18.67 1.37
C VAL A 182 8.51 17.33 0.67
N ASP A 183 8.38 17.34 -0.66
CA ASP A 183 8.46 16.11 -1.46
C ASP A 183 9.90 15.61 -1.49
N THR A 184 10.23 14.73 -0.55
CA THR A 184 11.58 14.21 -0.40
C THR A 184 12.03 13.31 -1.56
N LEU A 185 11.09 12.72 -2.32
CA LEU A 185 11.43 11.94 -3.51
C LEU A 185 11.90 12.85 -4.64
N ASP A 186 11.25 14.01 -4.81
CA ASP A 186 11.64 15.04 -5.78
C ASP A 186 12.95 15.73 -5.37
N VAL A 187 13.05 16.16 -4.11
CA VAL A 187 14.18 16.98 -3.63
C VAL A 187 15.47 16.19 -3.39
N TYR A 188 15.38 14.99 -2.80
CA TYR A 188 16.56 14.22 -2.38
C TYR A 188 16.78 12.95 -3.21
N GLY A 189 15.75 12.49 -3.94
CA GLY A 189 15.79 11.26 -4.71
C GLY A 189 16.03 10.01 -3.85
N GLY A 190 16.41 8.93 -4.54
CA GLY A 190 17.02 7.74 -3.97
C GLY A 190 18.05 7.16 -4.97
N PRO A 191 18.88 6.17 -4.57
CA PRO A 191 19.76 5.42 -5.49
C PRO A 191 19.01 4.78 -6.68
N TRP A 192 17.68 4.69 -6.61
CA TRP A 192 16.80 4.31 -7.70
C TRP A 192 15.80 5.45 -7.92
N ASP A 193 15.90 6.12 -9.06
CA ASP A 193 14.96 7.17 -9.45
C ASP A 193 13.63 6.54 -9.89
N PHE A 194 12.59 6.69 -9.06
CA PHE A 194 11.22 6.28 -9.38
C PHE A 194 10.43 7.37 -10.10
N SER A 195 11.02 8.56 -10.31
CA SER A 195 10.43 9.69 -11.03
C SER A 195 10.65 9.58 -12.55
N SER A 196 11.50 8.66 -13.01
CA SER A 196 11.70 8.36 -14.43
C SER A 196 11.51 6.87 -14.77
N GLY A 197 10.89 6.59 -15.93
CA GLY A 197 10.71 5.24 -16.47
C GLY A 197 9.29 4.68 -16.42
N ALA A 198 9.15 3.39 -16.74
CA ALA A 198 7.86 2.70 -16.90
C ALA A 198 7.08 2.53 -15.58
N ALA A 199 7.71 2.68 -14.41
CA ALA A 199 7.05 2.59 -13.10
C ALA A 199 6.30 3.86 -12.71
N ALA A 200 6.83 5.05 -13.06
CA ALA A 200 6.16 6.34 -12.85
C ALA A 200 4.86 6.46 -13.66
N LYS A 201 4.84 5.91 -14.89
CA LYS A 201 3.69 5.90 -15.81
C LYS A 201 2.47 5.09 -15.33
N VAL A 202 2.61 4.40 -14.21
CA VAL A 202 1.75 3.28 -13.80
C VAL A 202 1.28 3.48 -12.34
N SER A 203 1.73 4.55 -11.67
CA SER A 203 1.46 4.83 -10.26
C SER A 203 0.37 5.88 -10.09
N ASN A 204 -0.71 5.47 -9.41
CA ASN A 204 -1.76 6.37 -8.97
C ASN A 204 -1.30 7.24 -7.80
N GLN A 205 -1.19 8.55 -8.00
CA GLN A 205 -0.68 9.48 -6.99
C GLN A 205 -1.73 9.84 -5.92
N TYR A 206 -3.00 9.50 -6.13
CA TYR A 206 -4.11 9.70 -5.17
C TYR A 206 -4.46 8.47 -4.34
N ALA A 207 -3.70 7.38 -4.50
CA ALA A 207 -3.84 6.16 -3.69
C ALA A 207 -3.01 6.23 -2.40
N ALA A 208 -3.17 7.32 -1.63
CA ALA A 208 -2.44 7.49 -0.38
C ALA A 208 -3.01 6.60 0.76
N MET A 209 -4.30 6.25 0.71
CA MET A 209 -4.92 5.40 1.72
C MET A 209 -5.82 4.28 1.17
N PRO A 210 -5.88 3.13 1.85
CA PRO A 210 -5.07 2.73 3.02
C PRO A 210 -3.62 2.36 2.64
N SER A 211 -2.66 2.51 3.57
CA SER A 211 -1.24 2.23 3.30
C SER A 211 -0.98 0.74 3.09
N LEU A 212 -0.69 0.37 1.83
CA LEU A 212 -0.28 -1.00 1.48
C LEU A 212 1.07 -1.38 2.11
N HIS A 213 1.98 -0.42 2.32
CA HIS A 213 3.29 -0.68 2.93
C HIS A 213 3.17 -1.26 4.33
N ILE A 214 2.32 -0.65 5.18
CA ILE A 214 2.08 -1.15 6.54
C ILE A 214 1.41 -2.54 6.48
N GLY A 215 0.43 -2.72 5.59
CA GLY A 215 -0.26 -4.00 5.42
C GLY A 215 0.68 -5.12 4.98
N TRP A 216 1.55 -4.86 4.00
CA TRP A 216 2.50 -5.84 3.46
C TRP A 216 3.66 -6.11 4.42
N ALA A 217 4.14 -5.10 5.15
CA ALA A 217 5.13 -5.28 6.19
C ALA A 217 4.58 -6.14 7.34
N SER A 218 3.34 -5.88 7.77
CA SER A 218 2.65 -6.70 8.78
C SER A 218 2.45 -8.13 8.28
N TRP A 219 2.01 -8.30 7.02
CA TRP A 219 1.89 -9.61 6.39
C TRP A 219 3.22 -10.36 6.40
N CYS A 220 4.32 -9.72 6.01
CA CYS A 220 5.65 -10.34 6.03
C CYS A 220 6.06 -10.78 7.44
N ALA A 221 5.82 -9.92 8.45
CA ALA A 221 6.15 -10.23 9.84
C ALA A 221 5.37 -11.43 10.36
N PHE A 222 4.04 -11.44 10.19
CA PHE A 222 3.21 -12.54 10.68
C PHE A 222 3.37 -13.84 9.86
N ALA A 223 3.68 -13.74 8.57
CA ALA A 223 3.96 -14.90 7.73
C ALA A 223 5.22 -15.65 8.15
N MET A 224 6.16 -14.95 8.79
CA MET A 224 7.47 -15.48 9.19
C MET A 224 7.57 -15.84 10.67
N TRP A 225 6.56 -15.49 11.48
CA TRP A 225 6.46 -15.85 12.89
C TRP A 225 5.95 -17.29 13.06
#